data_AF-A0AAX6EHN6-F1
#
_entry.id   AF-A0AAX6EHN6-F1
#
_cell.length_a   1.000
_cell.length_b   1.000
_cell.length_c   1.000
_cell.angle_alpha   90.00
_cell.angle_beta   90.00
_cell.angle_gamma   90.00
#
_symmetry.space_group_name_H-M   'P 1'
#
loop_
_entity.id
_entity.type
_entity.pdbx_description
1 polymer ?
#
loop_
_entity_poly.entity_id
_entity_poly.type
_entity_poly.pdbx_seq_one_letter_code
_entity_poly.pdbx_strand_id
1 'polypeptide(L)'
;MDLYRNPSKVVPSNGVQAPEGSERTLYPYVTGTSVIGMKYNDGVIMAADTGGSYGSTIQYKGVERIKTIGKHSLLRASGQISDF
;
A
#
# COMPACT_ATOMS: atom_id res chain seq x y z
N MET A 1 17.75 -15.07 -25.83
CA MET A 1 17.00 -13.98 -25.20
C MET A 1 15.58 -14.06 -25.74
N ASP A 2 14.71 -14.84 -25.10
CA ASP A 2 13.30 -14.92 -25.46
C ASP A 2 12.46 -14.72 -24.21
N LEU A 3 11.49 -13.83 -24.36
CA LEU A 3 10.69 -13.23 -23.30
C LEU A 3 9.80 -14.29 -22.64
N TYR A 4 9.79 -14.30 -21.30
CA TYR A 4 8.83 -15.04 -20.49
C TYR A 4 7.42 -14.45 -20.73
N ARG A 5 6.75 -14.92 -21.78
CA ARG A 5 5.38 -14.56 -22.11
C ARG A 5 4.46 -15.22 -21.08
N ASN A 6 3.88 -14.40 -20.21
CA ASN A 6 2.94 -14.85 -19.20
C ASN A 6 1.69 -15.48 -19.87
N PRO A 7 1.43 -16.78 -19.70
CA PRO A 7 0.34 -17.48 -20.38
C PRO A 7 -1.06 -17.08 -19.89
N SER A 8 -1.19 -16.27 -18.82
CA SER A 8 -2.49 -15.79 -18.35
C SER A 8 -3.02 -14.56 -19.11
N LYS A 9 -2.26 -13.97 -20.04
CA LYS A 9 -2.70 -12.83 -20.88
C LYS A 9 -3.06 -13.26 -22.31
N VAL A 10 -3.81 -14.34 -22.47
CA VAL A 10 -4.49 -14.63 -23.76
C VAL A 10 -5.87 -13.99 -23.67
N VAL A 11 -6.03 -12.79 -24.23
CA VAL A 11 -7.31 -12.08 -24.24
C VAL A 11 -8.18 -12.69 -25.35
N PRO A 12 -9.33 -13.32 -25.05
CA PRO A 12 -10.23 -13.81 -26.08
C PRO A 12 -10.91 -12.61 -26.78
N SER A 13 -11.01 -12.68 -28.11
CA SER A 13 -11.28 -11.53 -28.97
C SER A 13 -12.75 -11.13 -29.11
N ASN A 14 -13.65 -11.48 -28.19
CA ASN A 14 -15.06 -11.05 -28.28
C ASN A 14 -15.74 -11.04 -26.90
N GLY A 15 -16.15 -9.85 -26.45
CA GLY A 15 -17.01 -9.67 -25.27
C GLY A 15 -16.49 -8.59 -24.33
N VAL A 16 -17.27 -7.51 -24.19
CA VAL A 16 -17.19 -6.40 -23.21
C VAL A 16 -16.00 -6.49 -22.23
N GLN A 17 -15.00 -5.62 -22.44
CA GLN A 17 -13.93 -5.39 -21.46
C GLN A 17 -14.56 -4.91 -20.15
N ALA A 18 -14.53 -5.77 -19.12
CA ALA A 18 -14.69 -5.32 -17.75
C ALA A 18 -13.65 -4.21 -17.49
N PRO A 19 -13.98 -3.18 -16.69
CA PRO A 19 -13.04 -2.10 -16.41
C PRO A 19 -11.71 -2.72 -15.95
N GLU A 20 -10.61 -2.27 -16.54
CA GLU A 20 -9.26 -2.74 -16.20
C GLU A 20 -9.13 -2.77 -14.68
N GLY A 21 -9.12 -3.98 -14.12
CA GLY A 21 -9.22 -4.18 -12.68
C GLY A 21 -8.02 -3.58 -11.98
N SER A 22 -8.24 -3.02 -10.78
CA SER A 22 -7.17 -2.61 -9.87
C SER A 22 -6.11 -3.72 -9.78
N GLU A 23 -4.92 -3.45 -10.33
CA GLU A 23 -3.80 -4.38 -10.26
C GLU A 23 -3.25 -4.39 -8.83
N ARG A 24 -3.10 -5.58 -8.26
CA ARG A 24 -2.60 -5.76 -6.89
C ARG A 24 -1.09 -5.96 -6.90
N THR A 25 -0.38 -5.20 -6.08
CA THR A 25 1.04 -5.42 -5.82
C THR A 25 1.24 -6.78 -5.13
N LEU A 26 1.82 -7.75 -5.85
CA LEU A 26 2.09 -9.09 -5.32
C LEU A 26 3.44 -9.20 -4.59
N TYR A 27 4.38 -8.34 -4.97
CA TYR A 27 5.74 -8.32 -4.43
C TYR A 27 6.06 -6.90 -3.93
N PRO A 28 5.80 -6.61 -2.65
CA PRO A 28 6.07 -5.29 -2.11
C PRO A 28 7.58 -5.01 -2.10
N TYR A 29 7.95 -3.80 -2.50
CA TYR A 29 9.33 -3.32 -2.60
C TYR A 29 9.75 -2.58 -1.33
N VAL A 30 9.12 -1.45 -1.02
CA VAL A 30 9.40 -0.68 0.21
C VAL A 30 8.16 -0.72 1.07
N THR A 31 8.32 -1.22 2.29
CA THR A 31 7.20 -1.41 3.21
C THR A 31 7.31 -0.55 4.45
N GLY A 32 6.17 -0.03 4.87
CA GLY A 32 5.95 0.40 6.24
C GLY A 32 5.39 -0.75 7.08
N THR A 33 5.74 -0.79 8.36
CA THR A 33 5.37 -1.92 9.23
C THR A 33 4.15 -1.62 10.10
N SER A 34 4.36 -1.09 11.29
CA SER A 34 3.39 -1.24 12.37
C SER A 34 2.42 -0.08 12.42
N VAL A 35 1.15 -0.50 12.52
CA VAL A 35 -0.20 0.08 12.46
C VAL A 35 -1.01 0.45 13.73
N ILE A 36 -0.50 0.94 14.87
CA ILE A 36 -1.35 0.99 16.10
C ILE A 36 -2.36 2.15 16.20
N GLY A 37 -3.61 1.85 16.59
CA GLY A 37 -4.64 2.84 16.93
C GLY A 37 -5.47 2.40 18.14
N MET A 38 -5.93 3.37 18.94
CA MET A 38 -6.72 3.16 20.15
C MET A 38 -7.86 4.18 20.24
N LYS A 39 -9.06 3.70 20.57
CA LYS A 39 -10.23 4.54 20.88
C LYS A 39 -10.27 4.84 22.39
N TYR A 40 -10.63 6.07 22.74
CA TYR A 40 -10.93 6.49 24.11
C TYR A 40 -12.22 7.32 24.12
N ASN A 41 -12.65 7.79 25.29
CA ASN A 41 -13.97 8.42 25.49
C ASN A 41 -14.26 9.54 24.48
N ASP A 42 -13.30 10.42 24.25
CA ASP A 42 -13.50 11.64 23.45
C ASP A 42 -12.72 11.63 22.12
N GLY A 43 -12.25 10.46 21.65
CA GLY A 43 -11.54 10.41 20.38
C GLY A 43 -10.77 9.13 20.09
N VAL A 44 -9.79 9.27 19.20
CA VAL A 44 -8.88 8.20 18.78
C VAL A 44 -7.44 8.69 18.79
N ILE A 45 -6.52 7.83 19.23
CA ILE A 45 -5.07 8.02 19.09
C ILE A 45 -4.58 7.04 18.03
N MET A 46 -3.69 7.48 17.15
CA MET A 46 -3.07 6.65 16.12
C MET A 46 -1.58 7.00 16.02
N ALA A 47 -0.70 5.98 15.97
CA ALA A 47 0.75 6.19 15.97
C ALA A 47 1.47 5.20 15.08
N ALA A 48 2.35 5.67 14.18
CA ALA A 48 3.12 4.87 13.22
C ALA A 48 4.62 5.04 13.36
N ASP A 49 5.37 3.96 13.07
CA ASP A 49 6.79 4.11 12.80
C ASP A 49 6.99 4.97 11.54
N THR A 50 8.18 5.55 11.39
CA THR A 50 8.54 6.44 10.28
C THR A 50 9.58 5.81 9.35
N GLY A 51 9.76 4.49 9.41
CA GLY A 51 10.71 3.75 8.58
C GLY A 51 10.08 3.24 7.29
N GLY A 52 10.80 3.33 6.19
CA GLY A 52 10.52 2.59 4.96
C GLY A 52 11.57 1.52 4.74
N SER A 53 11.18 0.25 4.88
CA SER A 53 12.10 -0.89 4.85
C SER A 53 12.09 -1.57 3.49
N TYR A 54 13.30 -1.84 2.97
CA TYR A 54 13.53 -2.74 1.84
C TYR A 54 14.10 -4.05 2.40
N GLY A 55 13.24 -5.05 2.57
CA GLY A 55 13.58 -6.25 3.34
C GLY A 55 13.97 -5.89 4.79
N SER A 56 15.15 -6.30 5.23
CA SER A 56 15.67 -6.03 6.58
C SER A 56 16.31 -4.65 6.75
N THR A 57 16.51 -3.90 5.66
CA THR A 57 17.23 -2.62 5.69
C THR A 57 16.26 -1.45 5.69
N ILE A 58 16.41 -0.52 6.64
CA ILE A 58 15.69 0.75 6.60
C ILE A 58 16.31 1.63 5.52
N GLN A 59 15.65 1.70 4.38
CA GLN A 59 16.08 2.48 3.21
C GLN A 59 15.70 3.95 3.36
N TYR A 60 14.51 4.23 3.91
CA TYR A 60 13.99 5.59 4.10
C TYR A 60 13.70 5.83 5.57
N LYS A 61 14.18 6.98 6.07
CA LYS A 61 13.94 7.45 7.44
C LYS A 61 13.01 8.66 7.40
N GLY A 62 12.12 8.78 8.38
CA GLY A 62 11.25 9.95 8.49
C GLY A 62 10.08 9.96 7.50
N VAL A 63 9.64 8.80 7.02
CA VAL A 63 8.44 8.70 6.17
C VAL A 63 7.20 9.00 7.01
N GLU A 64 6.46 10.05 6.65
CA GLU A 64 5.17 10.38 7.26
C GLU A 64 4.07 9.47 6.69
N ARG A 65 3.50 8.63 7.55
CA ARG A 65 2.49 7.62 7.15
C ARG A 65 1.10 7.86 7.75
N ILE A 66 0.89 9.00 8.39
CA ILE A 66 -0.42 9.42 8.89
C ILE A 66 -0.77 10.69 8.13
N LYS A 67 -1.90 10.69 7.43
CA LYS A 67 -2.40 11.85 6.69
C LYS A 67 -3.75 12.26 7.23
N THR A 68 -3.91 13.54 7.52
CA THR A 68 -5.20 14.10 7.93
C THR A 68 -6.08 14.27 6.70
N ILE A 69 -7.31 13.77 6.79
CA ILE A 69 -8.32 13.88 5.73
C ILE A 69 -9.46 14.76 6.27
N GLY A 70 -9.46 16.02 5.85
CA GLY A 70 -10.40 17.01 6.38
C GLY A 70 -10.16 17.31 7.87
N LYS A 71 -11.25 17.62 8.59
CA LYS A 71 -11.19 18.13 9.97
C LYS A 71 -11.29 17.05 11.05
N HIS A 72 -11.85 15.88 10.73
CA HIS A 72 -12.25 14.87 11.72
C HIS A 72 -11.82 13.45 11.34
N SER A 73 -10.93 13.29 10.37
CA SER A 73 -10.50 11.98 9.91
C SER A 73 -9.01 11.96 9.65
N LEU A 74 -8.43 10.78 9.86
CA LEU A 74 -7.02 10.51 9.65
C LEU A 74 -6.92 9.15 8.97
N LEU A 75 -6.11 9.11 7.92
CA LEU A 75 -5.81 7.93 7.14
C LEU A 75 -4.40 7.50 7.43
N ARG A 76 -4.21 6.19 7.48
CA ARG A 76 -2.92 5.57 7.68
C ARG A 76 -2.91 4.20 7.03
N ALA A 77 -1.79 3.83 6.44
CA ALA A 77 -1.57 2.49 5.93
C ALA A 77 -0.25 1.88 6.43
N SER A 78 -0.25 0.55 6.49
CA SER A 78 0.94 -0.30 6.54
C SER A 78 1.21 -0.89 5.15
N GLY A 79 2.29 -1.65 5.01
CA GLY A 79 2.59 -2.36 3.77
C GLY A 79 3.29 -1.46 2.75
N GLN A 80 3.04 -1.71 1.47
CA GLN A 80 3.75 -1.07 0.37
C GLN A 80 3.57 0.45 0.37
N ILE A 81 4.68 1.20 0.45
CA ILE A 81 4.66 2.67 0.54
C ILE A 81 4.17 3.34 -0.74
N SER A 82 4.39 2.74 -1.92
CA SER A 82 3.90 3.30 -3.19
C SER A 82 2.38 3.26 -3.33
N ASP A 83 1.72 2.40 -2.55
CA ASP A 83 0.28 2.18 -2.63
C ASP A 83 -0.47 3.07 -1.62
N PHE A 84 0.26 3.79 -0.76
CA PHE A 84 -0.23 4.72 0.25
C PHE A 84 -0.23 6.16 -0.26
#